data_AF-A0A9D7KNW5-F1
#
_entry.id   AF-A0A9D7KNW5-F1
#
_cell.length_a   1.000
_cell.length_b   1.000
_cell.length_c   1.000
_cell.angle_alpha   90.00
_cell.angle_beta   90.00
_cell.angle_gamma   90.00
#
_symmetry.space_group_name_H-M   'P 1'
#
loop_
_entity.id
_entity.type
_entity.pdbx_description
1 polymer ?
#
loop_
_entity_poly.entity_id
_entity_poly.type
_entity_poly.pdbx_seq_one_letter_code
_entity_poly.pdbx_strand_id
1 'polypeptide(L)'
;MFLYSGISFAQAPVLPNGYAPWELDLKRCNIPYYSLNGIVTPPQSPVRASAEWEEIDALMVTWTSYIPIVRDIVKYAREECDVYIVCDDSNSVKSNLITNGISLENIFYIQTAFNSIWIRDYGPWNIYKNNTDSLYLIDWVYNRPRPEDDAIPGVMAEYADLPIYQTIDVPYDLVHTGGNFMTDGWGTGFSSKLILDENDGYDFSLSAKSESEIDSIMLQFMGINRYIKMETLPYDEIHHIDMHLKLLDEETLLVGEYPEGVADGPQIEENLQYILDNYNSVFGTPYKVVRIPMPPDFEDQYPDEGAGWNTGDYRTYTNCVFINKTVLVPVYEEQYDTTAIRILKAHLPGYNVVGIECNDIIQSLGAIHCITKEISTNDPLVITHQPLADTENSSSDYVVNSWILHKDGIDVSTIFYSTDGINWLSSEMVLTDAALNLWTGYIPAQPMGSLVEYYIYAKANNGKEQVRPITAPDGFWHFRVGEILAEISTDDFLDIAFNVYPNPVVDNLHFYASSDDFIELGFVIKDITGQIIYQQPEISGTDFNFNIPMQTFPSGNYLLQYYSGNTTATIKVVKL
;
A
#
# COMPACT_ATOMS: atom_id res chain seq x y z
N MET A 1 -33.85 45.84 8.95
CA MET A 1 -32.62 46.04 8.16
C MET A 1 -31.48 46.21 9.14
N PHE A 2 -30.92 45.11 9.62
CA PHE A 2 -29.69 45.08 10.40
C PHE A 2 -28.70 44.27 9.55
N LEU A 3 -27.68 44.96 9.08
CA LEU A 3 -26.58 44.43 8.29
C LEU A 3 -25.67 43.63 9.23
N TYR A 4 -25.61 42.31 9.05
CA TYR A 4 -24.49 41.53 9.53
C TYR A 4 -23.38 41.60 8.47
N SER A 5 -22.31 42.32 8.82
CA SER A 5 -21.04 42.29 8.11
C SER A 5 -20.46 40.88 8.21
N GLY A 6 -20.28 40.23 7.06
CA GLY A 6 -19.61 38.94 6.95
C GLY A 6 -18.14 39.08 7.38
N ILE A 7 -17.84 38.55 8.56
CA ILE A 7 -16.49 38.11 8.92
C ILE A 7 -16.43 36.66 8.48
N SER A 8 -15.67 36.40 7.41
CA SER A 8 -15.31 35.05 6.98
C SER A 8 -14.37 34.47 8.03
N PHE A 9 -14.91 33.70 8.97
CA PHE A 9 -14.09 32.72 9.68
C PHE A 9 -13.78 31.61 8.67
N ALA A 10 -12.50 31.35 8.40
CA ALA A 10 -12.10 30.12 7.75
C ALA A 10 -12.71 28.97 8.55
N GLN A 11 -13.55 28.16 7.92
CA GLN A 11 -14.09 26.95 8.54
C GLN A 11 -12.89 26.07 8.89
N ALA A 12 -12.75 25.69 10.17
CA ALA A 12 -11.69 24.76 10.57
C ALA A 12 -11.75 23.49 9.69
N PRO A 13 -10.60 22.93 9.27
CA PRO A 13 -10.58 21.74 8.45
C PRO A 13 -11.35 20.60 9.15
N VAL A 14 -12.11 19.84 8.36
CA VAL A 14 -12.79 18.62 8.82
C VAL A 14 -11.72 17.53 8.84
N LEU A 15 -11.24 17.13 10.02
CA LEU A 15 -10.15 16.17 10.18
C LEU A 15 -10.61 14.70 9.99
N PRO A 16 -9.74 13.76 9.58
CA PRO A 16 -10.03 12.32 9.56
C PRO A 16 -10.31 11.81 10.98
N ASN A 17 -9.49 12.22 11.95
CA ASN A 17 -9.72 12.03 13.38
C ASN A 17 -9.63 13.31 14.21
N GLY A 18 -10.40 13.35 15.30
CA GLY A 18 -10.73 14.55 16.05
C GLY A 18 -12.08 15.17 15.68
N TYR A 19 -12.55 16.12 16.50
CA TYR A 19 -13.84 16.80 16.30
C TYR A 19 -13.61 18.25 15.88
N ALA A 20 -14.18 18.66 14.75
CA ALA A 20 -14.37 20.07 14.47
C ALA A 20 -15.25 20.71 15.58
N PRO A 21 -15.14 22.03 15.83
CA PRO A 21 -15.88 22.66 16.93
C PRO A 21 -17.41 22.44 16.89
N TRP A 22 -18.00 22.30 15.70
CA TRP A 22 -19.43 22.02 15.52
C TRP A 22 -19.79 20.54 15.75
N GLU A 23 -18.84 19.62 15.55
CA GLU A 23 -19.03 18.18 15.79
C GLU A 23 -19.12 17.86 17.29
N LEU A 24 -18.45 18.64 18.13
CA LEU A 24 -18.56 18.53 19.59
C LEU A 24 -19.99 18.77 20.10
N ASP A 25 -20.77 19.60 19.39
CA ASP A 25 -22.17 19.82 19.72
C ASP A 25 -23.06 18.65 19.24
N LEU A 26 -22.73 18.02 18.12
CA LEU A 26 -23.43 16.84 17.60
C LEU A 26 -23.16 15.58 18.44
N LYS A 27 -21.92 15.40 18.91
CA LYS A 27 -21.55 14.31 19.86
C LYS A 27 -22.45 14.29 21.10
N ARG A 28 -22.83 15.47 21.60
CA ARG A 28 -23.72 15.61 22.77
C ARG A 28 -25.18 15.24 22.49
N CYS A 29 -25.56 15.09 21.23
CA CYS A 29 -26.96 14.93 20.82
C CYS A 29 -27.39 13.47 20.58
N ASN A 30 -26.51 12.47 20.74
CA ASN A 30 -26.80 11.05 20.46
C ASN A 30 -27.54 10.86 19.13
N ILE A 31 -26.92 11.31 18.03
CA ILE A 31 -27.50 11.18 16.70
C ILE A 31 -27.66 9.69 16.40
N PRO A 32 -28.88 9.22 16.04
CA PRO A 32 -29.11 7.81 15.75
C PRO A 32 -28.33 7.40 14.49
N TYR A 33 -27.69 6.23 14.57
CA TYR A 33 -27.08 5.55 13.43
C TYR A 33 -28.14 5.23 12.37
N TYR A 34 -27.86 5.58 11.11
CA TYR A 34 -28.81 5.42 10.02
C TYR A 34 -28.77 3.98 9.48
N SER A 35 -29.75 3.16 9.86
CA SER A 35 -29.94 1.85 9.23
C SER A 35 -30.68 1.99 7.90
N LEU A 36 -29.98 1.71 6.79
CA LEU A 36 -30.58 1.46 5.49
C LEU A 36 -30.53 -0.05 5.22
N ASN A 37 -31.58 -0.79 5.65
CA ASN A 37 -31.88 -2.17 5.23
C ASN A 37 -30.76 -3.23 5.37
N GLY A 38 -29.73 -3.01 6.19
CA GLY A 38 -28.60 -3.94 6.35
C GLY A 38 -28.86 -5.12 7.30
N ILE A 39 -28.01 -6.15 7.20
CA ILE A 39 -28.05 -7.35 8.05
C ILE A 39 -27.21 -7.10 9.31
N VAL A 40 -27.85 -7.11 10.47
CA VAL A 40 -27.20 -6.79 11.76
C VAL A 40 -26.63 -8.00 12.52
N THR A 41 -26.76 -9.19 11.94
CA THR A 41 -26.16 -10.42 12.46
C THR A 41 -25.03 -10.87 11.55
N PRO A 42 -23.94 -11.46 12.08
CA PRO A 42 -22.83 -11.86 11.24
C PRO A 42 -23.22 -12.85 10.12
N PRO A 43 -22.46 -12.86 9.02
CA PRO A 43 -22.59 -13.88 7.97
C PRO A 43 -22.63 -15.29 8.56
N GLN A 44 -23.58 -16.12 8.12
CA GLN A 44 -23.73 -17.50 8.60
C GLN A 44 -22.76 -18.48 7.91
N SER A 45 -22.07 -18.03 6.86
CA SER A 45 -21.05 -18.79 6.13
C SER A 45 -19.66 -18.22 6.47
N PRO A 46 -18.59 -19.01 6.32
CA PRO A 46 -17.23 -18.47 6.37
C PRO A 46 -17.07 -17.29 5.41
N VAL A 47 -16.30 -16.30 5.83
CA VAL A 47 -16.03 -15.08 5.07
C VAL A 47 -14.54 -14.79 5.04
N ARG A 48 -14.11 -14.02 4.05
CA ARG A 48 -12.73 -13.59 3.84
C ARG A 48 -12.71 -12.12 3.43
N ALA A 49 -12.04 -11.28 4.21
CA ALA A 49 -11.75 -9.91 3.80
C ALA A 49 -10.77 -9.90 2.62
N SER A 50 -11.02 -9.05 1.62
CA SER A 50 -10.10 -8.86 0.51
C SER A 50 -8.92 -7.97 0.91
N ALA A 51 -7.72 -8.30 0.44
CA ALA A 51 -6.58 -7.40 0.51
C ALA A 51 -6.69 -6.27 -0.54
N GLU A 52 -5.96 -5.17 -0.32
CA GLU A 52 -6.08 -3.97 -1.16
C GLU A 52 -5.45 -4.15 -2.56
N TRP A 53 -4.45 -5.01 -2.71
CA TRP A 53 -3.82 -5.31 -4.00
C TRP A 53 -4.58 -6.35 -4.83
N GLU A 54 -5.68 -6.91 -4.30
CA GLU A 54 -6.58 -7.77 -5.08
C GLU A 54 -7.32 -6.94 -6.14
N GLU A 55 -7.89 -7.63 -7.13
CA GLU A 55 -8.61 -6.99 -8.22
C GLU A 55 -9.88 -6.26 -7.70
N ILE A 56 -10.06 -5.03 -8.17
CA ILE A 56 -11.19 -4.16 -7.82
C ILE A 56 -12.00 -3.82 -9.08
N ASP A 57 -13.33 -3.78 -8.92
CA ASP A 57 -14.24 -3.32 -9.99
C ASP A 57 -14.34 -1.79 -9.99
N ALA A 58 -14.18 -1.14 -8.82
CA ALA A 58 -14.28 0.30 -8.73
C ALA A 58 -13.48 0.94 -7.58
N LEU A 59 -13.21 2.24 -7.70
CA LEU A 59 -12.72 3.11 -6.65
C LEU A 59 -13.75 4.20 -6.32
N MET A 60 -13.98 4.44 -5.04
CA MET A 60 -14.86 5.50 -4.54
C MET A 60 -14.06 6.72 -4.09
N VAL A 61 -14.59 7.91 -4.36
CA VAL A 61 -14.11 9.19 -3.84
C VAL A 61 -15.28 10.11 -3.48
N THR A 62 -15.05 11.04 -2.56
CA THR A 62 -16.03 12.10 -2.23
C THR A 62 -15.58 13.45 -2.77
N TRP A 63 -16.42 14.07 -3.60
CA TRP A 63 -16.09 15.30 -4.31
C TRP A 63 -16.53 16.53 -3.52
N THR A 64 -15.64 17.05 -2.67
CA THR A 64 -15.95 18.21 -1.80
C THR A 64 -14.79 19.19 -1.64
N SER A 65 -13.71 18.79 -0.98
CA SER A 65 -12.50 19.57 -0.72
C SER A 65 -11.31 18.98 -1.50
N TYR A 66 -10.17 19.69 -1.48
CA TYR A 66 -8.92 19.25 -2.14
C TYR A 66 -9.11 18.78 -3.59
N ILE A 67 -10.00 19.47 -4.33
CA ILE A 67 -10.46 19.06 -5.66
C ILE A 67 -9.33 18.76 -6.66
N PRO A 68 -8.18 19.48 -6.67
CA PRO A 68 -7.06 19.08 -7.52
C PRO A 68 -6.58 17.65 -7.28
N ILE A 69 -6.45 17.24 -6.01
CA ILE A 69 -6.01 15.89 -5.60
C ILE A 69 -7.07 14.86 -6.00
N VAL A 70 -8.34 15.08 -5.61
CA VAL A 70 -9.46 14.18 -5.97
C VAL A 70 -9.57 14.01 -7.48
N ARG A 71 -9.39 15.09 -8.24
CA ARG A 71 -9.41 15.06 -9.70
C ARG A 71 -8.29 14.21 -10.28
N ASP A 72 -7.07 14.31 -9.76
CA ASP A 72 -5.95 13.51 -10.23
C ASP A 72 -6.13 12.03 -9.86
N ILE A 73 -6.68 11.73 -8.69
CA ILE A 73 -7.10 10.36 -8.34
C ILE A 73 -8.09 9.82 -9.36
N VAL A 74 -9.17 10.56 -9.65
CA VAL A 74 -10.18 10.18 -10.64
C VAL A 74 -9.55 9.97 -12.03
N LYS A 75 -8.63 10.84 -12.44
CA LYS A 75 -7.94 10.77 -13.73
C LYS A 75 -7.16 9.48 -13.91
N TYR A 76 -6.44 9.01 -12.88
CA TYR A 76 -5.64 7.79 -12.99
C TYR A 76 -6.49 6.54 -12.70
N ALA A 77 -7.40 6.58 -11.73
CA ALA A 77 -8.24 5.45 -11.37
C ALA A 77 -9.15 4.98 -12.54
N ARG A 78 -9.69 5.93 -13.32
CA ARG A 78 -10.60 5.60 -14.45
C ARG A 78 -9.97 4.77 -15.58
N GLU A 79 -8.64 4.73 -15.64
CA GLU A 79 -7.91 3.93 -16.63
C GLU A 79 -7.81 2.45 -16.20
N GLU A 80 -8.05 2.16 -14.91
CA GLU A 80 -7.90 0.85 -14.29
C GLU A 80 -9.25 0.20 -13.92
N CYS A 81 -10.23 1.00 -13.50
CA CYS A 81 -11.53 0.53 -13.03
C CYS A 81 -12.61 1.62 -13.13
N ASP A 82 -13.84 1.30 -12.72
CA ASP A 82 -14.88 2.32 -12.55
C ASP A 82 -14.55 3.26 -11.38
N VAL A 83 -15.03 4.50 -11.45
CA VAL A 83 -14.87 5.49 -10.39
C VAL A 83 -16.24 5.99 -9.93
N TYR A 84 -16.60 5.67 -8.69
CA TYR A 84 -17.83 6.15 -8.04
C TYR A 84 -17.55 7.45 -7.28
N ILE A 85 -18.17 8.54 -7.73
CA ILE A 85 -18.00 9.87 -7.13
C ILE A 85 -19.24 10.21 -6.30
N VAL A 86 -19.08 10.23 -4.97
CA VAL A 86 -20.07 10.79 -4.04
C VAL A 86 -20.04 12.31 -4.16
N CYS A 87 -21.18 12.94 -4.46
CA CYS A 87 -21.23 14.38 -4.70
C CYS A 87 -22.64 14.98 -4.54
N ASP A 88 -22.73 16.28 -4.25
CA ASP A 88 -24.03 16.98 -4.20
C ASP A 88 -24.60 17.23 -5.61
N ASP A 89 -23.75 17.69 -6.54
CA ASP A 89 -24.13 18.03 -7.92
C ASP A 89 -23.18 17.40 -8.93
N SER A 90 -23.65 16.37 -9.63
CA SER A 90 -22.89 15.71 -10.68
C SER A 90 -22.55 16.61 -11.87
N ASN A 91 -23.29 17.70 -12.11
CA ASN A 91 -22.97 18.62 -13.22
C ASN A 91 -21.73 19.46 -12.93
N SER A 92 -21.52 19.87 -11.68
CA SER A 92 -20.30 20.56 -11.23
C SER A 92 -19.07 19.67 -11.42
N VAL A 93 -19.16 18.39 -11.00
CA VAL A 93 -18.09 17.41 -11.19
C VAL A 93 -17.76 17.23 -12.67
N LYS A 94 -18.77 16.94 -13.51
CA LYS A 94 -18.60 16.79 -14.97
C LYS A 94 -17.93 18.01 -15.60
N SER A 95 -18.37 19.20 -15.24
CA SER A 95 -17.84 20.45 -15.79
C SER A 95 -16.37 20.64 -15.42
N ASN A 96 -15.99 20.31 -14.18
CA ASN A 96 -14.61 20.39 -13.72
C ASN A 96 -13.72 19.39 -14.48
N LEU A 97 -14.14 18.11 -14.55
CA LEU A 97 -13.38 17.06 -15.23
C LEU A 97 -13.18 17.39 -16.72
N ILE A 98 -14.24 17.76 -17.44
CA ILE A 98 -14.17 18.09 -18.88
C ILE A 98 -13.24 19.29 -19.12
N THR A 99 -13.34 20.33 -18.29
CA THR A 99 -12.51 21.55 -18.43
C THR A 99 -11.03 21.26 -18.18
N ASN A 100 -10.72 20.23 -17.40
CA ASN A 100 -9.36 19.73 -17.15
C ASN A 100 -8.94 18.58 -18.09
N GLY A 101 -9.71 18.32 -19.15
CA GLY A 101 -9.36 17.34 -20.19
C GLY A 101 -9.53 15.88 -19.77
N ILE A 102 -10.29 15.60 -18.71
CA ILE A 102 -10.52 14.24 -18.21
C ILE A 102 -11.81 13.70 -18.85
N SER A 103 -11.72 12.50 -19.44
CA SER A 103 -12.88 11.78 -20.01
C SER A 103 -13.85 11.34 -18.91
N LEU A 104 -15.14 11.27 -19.24
CA LEU A 104 -16.19 10.82 -18.31
C LEU A 104 -16.49 9.31 -18.41
N GLU A 105 -15.78 8.58 -19.26
CA GLU A 105 -15.90 7.12 -19.33
C GLU A 105 -15.36 6.49 -18.04
N ASN A 106 -16.00 5.42 -17.57
CA ASN A 106 -15.75 4.76 -16.29
C ASN A 106 -15.97 5.68 -15.08
N ILE A 107 -16.76 6.76 -15.20
CA ILE A 107 -17.09 7.66 -14.09
C ILE A 107 -18.60 7.65 -13.84
N PHE A 108 -18.96 7.37 -12.59
CA PHE A 108 -20.32 7.24 -12.11
C PHE A 108 -20.54 8.15 -10.91
N TYR A 109 -21.77 8.61 -10.70
CA TYR A 109 -22.08 9.63 -9.70
C TYR A 109 -23.11 9.10 -8.71
N ILE A 110 -22.78 9.20 -7.42
CA ILE A 110 -23.68 8.88 -6.31
C ILE A 110 -24.10 10.22 -5.69
N GLN A 111 -25.27 10.71 -6.09
CA GLN A 111 -25.80 11.99 -5.60
C GLN A 111 -26.54 11.81 -4.28
N THR A 112 -25.82 11.98 -3.17
CA THR A 112 -26.31 11.84 -1.79
C THR A 112 -25.61 12.86 -0.89
N ALA A 113 -26.18 13.13 0.28
CA ALA A 113 -25.53 13.95 1.30
C ALA A 113 -24.33 13.19 1.91
N PHE A 114 -23.32 13.95 2.33
CA PHE A 114 -22.11 13.49 3.02
C PHE A 114 -21.60 14.65 3.90
N ASN A 115 -20.75 14.34 4.89
CA ASN A 115 -20.16 15.33 5.79
C ASN A 115 -18.70 15.65 5.46
N SER A 116 -17.91 14.68 4.96
CA SER A 116 -16.46 14.84 4.80
C SER A 116 -15.87 14.08 3.61
N ILE A 117 -14.60 14.35 3.33
CA ILE A 117 -13.85 13.75 2.21
C ILE A 117 -13.28 12.34 2.54
N TRP A 118 -13.26 11.95 3.82
CA TRP A 118 -12.50 10.82 4.35
C TRP A 118 -13.14 9.46 4.11
N ILE A 119 -13.50 9.17 2.85
CA ILE A 119 -14.25 7.97 2.45
C ILE A 119 -13.54 6.66 2.77
N ARG A 120 -12.22 6.68 3.02
CA ARG A 120 -11.51 5.53 3.56
C ARG A 120 -12.11 5.06 4.87
N ASP A 121 -12.44 6.00 5.75
CA ASP A 121 -12.82 5.71 7.12
C ASP A 121 -14.24 5.22 7.23
N TYR A 122 -15.16 5.86 6.52
CA TYR A 122 -16.59 5.57 6.56
C TYR A 122 -17.10 4.73 5.39
N GLY A 123 -16.31 4.52 4.34
CA GLY A 123 -16.75 3.78 3.15
C GLY A 123 -16.92 2.28 3.41
N PRO A 124 -17.62 1.56 2.52
CA PRO A 124 -17.97 0.15 2.73
C PRO A 124 -16.74 -0.77 2.68
N TRP A 125 -16.65 -1.74 3.58
CA TRP A 125 -15.57 -2.73 3.60
C TRP A 125 -15.95 -3.99 2.82
N ASN A 126 -14.99 -4.62 2.16
CA ASN A 126 -15.24 -5.73 1.24
C ASN A 126 -14.96 -7.09 1.89
N ILE A 127 -15.92 -8.01 1.82
CA ILE A 127 -15.72 -9.42 2.20
C ILE A 127 -16.29 -10.35 1.14
N TYR A 128 -15.71 -11.54 1.03
CA TYR A 128 -16.26 -12.62 0.22
C TYR A 128 -16.81 -13.74 1.08
N LYS A 129 -18.02 -14.17 0.77
CA LYS A 129 -18.52 -15.46 1.23
C LYS A 129 -17.67 -16.59 0.66
N ASN A 130 -17.33 -17.58 1.50
CA ASN A 130 -16.61 -18.79 1.10
C ASN A 130 -15.37 -18.48 0.22
N ASN A 131 -14.57 -17.49 0.63
CA ASN A 131 -13.38 -16.97 -0.05
C ASN A 131 -13.61 -16.24 -1.39
N THR A 132 -14.47 -16.74 -2.27
CA THR A 132 -14.66 -16.22 -3.65
C THR A 132 -16.10 -16.34 -4.20
N ASP A 133 -17.10 -16.73 -3.40
CA ASP A 133 -18.48 -17.00 -3.86
C ASP A 133 -19.23 -15.72 -4.22
N SER A 134 -19.34 -14.79 -3.27
CA SER A 134 -20.13 -13.57 -3.43
C SER A 134 -19.52 -12.44 -2.62
N LEU A 135 -19.43 -11.26 -3.22
CA LEU A 135 -19.02 -10.02 -2.56
C LEU A 135 -20.15 -9.53 -1.65
N TYR A 136 -19.82 -9.23 -0.41
CA TYR A 136 -20.66 -8.50 0.54
C TYR A 136 -19.92 -7.27 1.02
N LEU A 137 -20.68 -6.27 1.44
CA LEU A 137 -20.17 -5.07 2.07
C LEU A 137 -20.36 -5.16 3.59
N ILE A 138 -19.47 -4.53 4.34
CA ILE A 138 -19.64 -4.25 5.76
C ILE A 138 -19.66 -2.74 5.98
N ASP A 139 -20.56 -2.34 6.85
CA ASP A 139 -20.71 -1.02 7.43
C ASP A 139 -20.36 -1.09 8.91
N TRP A 140 -19.30 -0.38 9.29
CA TRP A 140 -18.91 -0.22 10.70
C TRP A 140 -19.48 1.09 11.22
N VAL A 141 -19.76 1.15 12.52
CA VAL A 141 -20.11 2.43 13.13
C VAL A 141 -18.94 3.40 12.98
N TYR A 142 -19.15 4.50 12.26
CA TYR A 142 -18.12 5.51 12.09
C TYR A 142 -17.86 6.26 13.41
N ASN A 143 -16.58 6.43 13.76
CA ASN A 143 -16.13 7.10 14.99
C ASN A 143 -16.30 8.63 14.99
N ARG A 144 -17.14 9.19 14.12
CA ARG A 144 -17.44 10.64 14.05
C ARG A 144 -18.93 10.90 14.11
N PRO A 145 -19.37 12.07 14.59
CA PRO A 145 -20.77 12.46 14.59
C PRO A 145 -21.13 13.01 13.19
N ARG A 146 -20.80 12.23 12.16
CA ARG A 146 -20.95 12.51 10.72
C ARG A 146 -21.93 11.50 10.14
N PRO A 147 -23.23 11.65 10.45
CA PRO A 147 -24.23 10.65 10.09
C PRO A 147 -24.44 10.47 8.58
N GLU A 148 -24.11 11.47 7.77
CA GLU A 148 -24.27 11.40 6.32
C GLU A 148 -23.09 10.66 5.69
N ASP A 149 -21.89 10.73 6.28
CA ASP A 149 -20.75 9.88 5.92
C ASP A 149 -21.03 8.41 6.29
N ASP A 150 -21.48 8.18 7.52
CA ASP A 150 -21.81 6.85 8.06
C ASP A 150 -22.95 6.14 7.29
N ALA A 151 -23.75 6.88 6.52
CA ALA A 151 -24.79 6.30 5.66
C ALA A 151 -24.27 5.86 4.28
N ILE A 152 -23.07 6.28 3.86
CA ILE A 152 -22.54 6.03 2.51
C ILE A 152 -22.40 4.54 2.18
N PRO A 153 -21.95 3.64 3.09
CA PRO A 153 -21.92 2.20 2.82
C PRO A 153 -23.27 1.64 2.39
N GLY A 154 -24.35 2.01 3.08
CA GLY A 154 -25.71 1.59 2.75
C GLY A 154 -26.18 2.13 1.38
N VAL A 155 -25.86 3.39 1.07
CA VAL A 155 -26.15 3.98 -0.25
C VAL A 155 -25.40 3.25 -1.37
N MET A 156 -24.12 2.91 -1.15
CA MET A 156 -23.32 2.17 -2.11
C MET A 156 -23.85 0.74 -2.31
N ALA A 157 -24.24 0.06 -1.23
CA ALA A 157 -24.84 -1.26 -1.30
C ALA A 157 -26.13 -1.28 -2.13
N GLU A 158 -27.02 -0.30 -1.93
CA GLU A 158 -28.22 -0.14 -2.74
C GLU A 158 -27.88 0.17 -4.21
N TYR A 159 -26.88 1.02 -4.45
CA TYR A 159 -26.46 1.40 -5.81
C TYR A 159 -25.88 0.22 -6.59
N ALA A 160 -25.02 -0.60 -5.96
CA ALA A 160 -24.38 -1.75 -6.57
C ALA A 160 -25.19 -3.06 -6.49
N ASP A 161 -26.37 -3.04 -5.85
CA ASP A 161 -27.19 -4.24 -5.57
C ASP A 161 -26.39 -5.32 -4.80
N LEU A 162 -25.63 -4.89 -3.80
CA LEU A 162 -24.79 -5.75 -2.96
C LEU A 162 -25.39 -5.95 -1.56
N PRO A 163 -25.33 -7.17 -0.99
CA PRO A 163 -25.68 -7.37 0.41
C PRO A 163 -24.73 -6.61 1.34
N ILE A 164 -25.29 -5.99 2.38
CA ILE A 164 -24.52 -5.26 3.39
C ILE A 164 -24.80 -5.77 4.81
N TYR A 165 -23.74 -5.91 5.59
CA TYR A 165 -23.78 -6.23 7.02
C TYR A 165 -23.43 -4.99 7.83
N GLN A 166 -24.16 -4.73 8.92
CA GLN A 166 -23.96 -3.54 9.75
C GLN A 166 -23.67 -3.93 11.21
N THR A 167 -22.71 -3.26 11.84
CA THR A 167 -22.34 -3.50 13.24
C THR A 167 -22.91 -2.43 14.17
N ILE A 168 -24.24 -2.31 14.17
CA ILE A 168 -24.97 -1.30 14.96
C ILE A 168 -25.73 -1.89 16.17
N ASP A 169 -25.95 -3.22 16.20
CA ASP A 169 -26.76 -3.89 17.22
C ASP A 169 -25.93 -4.77 18.16
N VAL A 170 -26.28 -4.75 19.45
CA VAL A 170 -25.71 -5.64 20.47
C VAL A 170 -26.01 -7.11 20.14
N PRO A 171 -25.03 -8.03 20.23
CA PRO A 171 -23.70 -7.86 20.84
C PRO A 171 -22.58 -7.44 19.87
N TYR A 172 -22.91 -7.12 18.62
CA TYR A 172 -21.95 -6.93 17.53
C TYR A 172 -21.66 -5.47 17.21
N ASP A 173 -22.26 -4.53 17.92
CA ASP A 173 -22.01 -3.11 17.81
C ASP A 173 -20.52 -2.80 17.99
N LEU A 174 -19.88 -2.24 16.96
CA LEU A 174 -18.44 -1.99 16.95
C LEU A 174 -18.12 -0.73 16.13
N VAL A 175 -17.38 0.19 16.74
CA VAL A 175 -16.78 1.34 16.08
C VAL A 175 -15.49 0.93 15.39
N HIS A 176 -15.33 1.29 14.12
CA HIS A 176 -14.06 1.14 13.41
C HIS A 176 -13.94 2.13 12.24
N THR A 177 -12.71 2.36 11.78
CA THR A 177 -12.38 3.22 10.63
C THR A 177 -11.43 2.50 9.70
N GLY A 178 -11.65 2.65 8.39
CA GLY A 178 -10.83 1.99 7.37
C GLY A 178 -9.36 2.42 7.35
N GLY A 179 -9.01 3.64 7.75
CA GLY A 179 -7.59 4.05 7.82
C GLY A 179 -6.82 3.31 8.92
N ASN A 180 -7.50 2.81 9.95
CA ASN A 180 -6.92 2.01 11.01
C ASN A 180 -7.04 0.50 10.79
N PHE A 181 -7.22 0.04 9.55
CA PHE A 181 -7.31 -1.39 9.26
C PHE A 181 -6.68 -1.78 7.93
N MET A 182 -5.92 -2.87 7.96
CA MET A 182 -5.40 -3.54 6.76
C MET A 182 -5.44 -5.06 6.96
N THR A 183 -5.50 -5.82 5.87
CA THR A 183 -5.56 -7.29 5.89
C THR A 183 -4.65 -7.90 4.84
N ASP A 184 -4.09 -9.08 5.15
CA ASP A 184 -3.31 -9.88 4.20
C ASP A 184 -4.17 -10.67 3.19
N GLY A 185 -5.49 -10.60 3.34
CA GLY A 185 -6.45 -11.33 2.52
C GLY A 185 -6.65 -12.80 2.93
N TRP A 186 -5.92 -13.26 3.95
CA TRP A 186 -5.85 -14.65 4.42
C TRP A 186 -6.10 -14.82 5.92
N GLY A 187 -6.77 -13.83 6.52
CA GLY A 187 -7.28 -13.91 7.89
C GLY A 187 -6.36 -13.25 8.93
N THR A 188 -5.30 -12.55 8.51
CA THR A 188 -4.56 -11.63 9.37
C THR A 188 -5.02 -10.20 9.13
N GLY A 189 -5.41 -9.52 10.20
CA GLY A 189 -5.73 -8.09 10.20
C GLY A 189 -4.74 -7.30 11.05
N PHE A 190 -4.55 -6.04 10.72
CA PHE A 190 -3.68 -5.09 11.43
C PHE A 190 -4.46 -3.84 11.80
N SER A 191 -4.19 -3.28 12.97
CA SER A 191 -4.70 -1.98 13.42
C SER A 191 -3.78 -1.42 14.52
N SER A 192 -3.95 -0.16 14.87
CA SER A 192 -3.48 0.36 16.16
C SER A 192 -4.48 0.00 17.27
N LYS A 193 -4.05 0.13 18.52
CA LYS A 193 -4.91 -0.05 19.70
C LYS A 193 -6.03 0.99 19.83
N LEU A 194 -6.14 1.96 18.93
CA LEU A 194 -7.31 2.83 18.83
C LEU A 194 -8.62 2.01 18.75
N ILE A 195 -8.61 0.83 18.12
CA ILE A 195 -9.79 -0.06 18.10
C ILE A 195 -10.26 -0.48 19.50
N LEU A 196 -9.32 -0.62 20.45
CA LEU A 196 -9.64 -0.96 21.83
C LEU A 196 -10.19 0.27 22.57
N ASP A 197 -9.53 1.42 22.38
CA ASP A 197 -9.88 2.67 23.05
C ASP A 197 -11.27 3.17 22.63
N GLU A 198 -11.62 3.09 21.34
CA GLU A 198 -12.92 3.54 20.82
C GLU A 198 -14.09 2.61 21.17
N ASN A 199 -13.81 1.40 21.66
CA ASN A 199 -14.82 0.40 22.01
C ASN A 199 -14.85 0.05 23.51
N ASP A 200 -14.30 0.92 24.37
CA ASP A 200 -14.28 0.75 25.82
C ASP A 200 -15.62 1.03 26.52
N GLY A 201 -16.60 1.56 25.77
CA GLY A 201 -17.97 1.85 26.19
C GLY A 201 -18.19 3.24 26.79
N TYR A 202 -17.22 4.16 26.71
CA TYR A 202 -17.40 5.56 27.14
C TYR A 202 -17.87 6.49 26.02
N ASP A 203 -17.70 6.12 24.75
CA ASP A 203 -18.02 6.94 23.58
C ASP A 203 -19.06 6.27 22.64
N PHE A 204 -19.62 7.04 21.70
CA PHE A 204 -20.49 6.56 20.60
C PHE A 204 -21.81 5.89 21.01
N SER A 205 -22.14 5.86 22.31
CA SER A 205 -23.33 5.19 22.85
C SER A 205 -23.41 3.69 22.51
N LEU A 206 -22.27 3.05 22.27
CA LEU A 206 -22.17 1.60 22.05
C LEU A 206 -21.87 0.85 23.35
N SER A 207 -22.06 -0.46 23.33
CA SER A 207 -21.70 -1.34 24.44
C SER A 207 -20.20 -1.59 24.50
N ALA A 208 -19.64 -1.54 25.71
CA ALA A 208 -18.22 -1.82 25.95
C ALA A 208 -17.84 -3.22 25.44
N LYS A 209 -16.69 -3.32 24.75
CA LYS A 209 -16.11 -4.58 24.27
C LYS A 209 -14.78 -4.86 24.95
N SER A 210 -14.58 -6.09 25.37
CA SER A 210 -13.23 -6.60 25.63
C SER A 210 -12.51 -6.86 24.32
N GLU A 211 -11.17 -6.89 24.36
CA GLU A 211 -10.36 -7.25 23.19
C GLU A 211 -10.79 -8.59 22.57
N SER A 212 -11.10 -9.59 23.39
CA SER A 212 -11.58 -10.90 22.91
C SER A 212 -12.95 -10.84 22.22
N GLU A 213 -13.81 -9.89 22.60
CA GLU A 213 -15.08 -9.69 21.91
C GLU A 213 -14.86 -8.98 20.58
N ILE A 214 -13.95 -7.99 20.53
CA ILE A 214 -13.51 -7.34 19.28
C ILE A 214 -12.95 -8.38 18.31
N ASP A 215 -12.01 -9.22 18.76
CA ASP A 215 -11.43 -10.30 17.95
C ASP A 215 -12.53 -11.27 17.45
N SER A 216 -13.51 -11.58 18.29
CA SER A 216 -14.63 -12.43 17.91
C SER A 216 -15.54 -11.80 16.86
N ILE A 217 -15.78 -10.48 16.94
CA ILE A 217 -16.55 -9.72 15.95
C ILE A 217 -15.79 -9.68 14.62
N MET A 218 -14.49 -9.34 14.64
CA MET A 218 -13.65 -9.30 13.45
C MET A 218 -13.53 -10.68 12.78
N LEU A 219 -13.47 -11.76 13.55
CA LEU A 219 -13.53 -13.11 13.00
C LEU A 219 -14.88 -13.40 12.31
N GLN A 220 -15.99 -13.05 12.95
CA GLN A 220 -17.34 -13.38 12.45
C GLN A 220 -17.74 -12.56 11.22
N PHE A 221 -17.37 -11.28 11.16
CA PHE A 221 -17.73 -10.39 10.06
C PHE A 221 -16.67 -10.39 8.95
N MET A 222 -15.38 -10.44 9.28
CA MET A 222 -14.29 -10.25 8.31
C MET A 222 -13.45 -11.51 8.05
N GLY A 223 -13.62 -12.58 8.85
CA GLY A 223 -12.79 -13.78 8.75
C GLY A 223 -11.40 -13.62 9.35
N ILE A 224 -11.16 -12.55 10.12
CA ILE A 224 -9.87 -12.26 10.73
C ILE A 224 -9.69 -13.14 11.97
N ASN A 225 -8.87 -14.18 11.86
CA ASN A 225 -8.56 -15.11 12.93
C ASN A 225 -7.25 -14.77 13.67
N ARG A 226 -6.47 -13.84 13.11
CA ARG A 226 -5.29 -13.25 13.74
C ARG A 226 -5.40 -11.73 13.62
N TYR A 227 -5.70 -11.04 14.71
CA TYR A 227 -5.86 -9.58 14.69
C TYR A 227 -4.73 -8.90 15.48
N ILE A 228 -3.74 -8.39 14.74
CA ILE A 228 -2.53 -7.75 15.28
C ILE A 228 -2.85 -6.28 15.58
N LYS A 229 -2.58 -5.86 16.81
CA LYS A 229 -2.84 -4.50 17.31
C LYS A 229 -1.54 -3.90 17.83
N MET A 230 -1.15 -2.76 17.25
CA MET A 230 0.07 -2.02 17.59
C MET A 230 -0.23 -0.88 18.58
N GLU A 231 0.75 -0.42 19.34
CA GLU A 231 0.55 0.78 20.16
C GLU A 231 0.23 1.99 19.26
N THR A 232 -0.66 2.87 19.74
CA THR A 232 -0.94 4.14 19.08
C THR A 232 0.31 5.01 19.06
N LEU A 233 0.52 5.78 18.00
CA LEU A 233 1.70 6.63 17.94
C LEU A 233 1.53 7.92 18.77
N PRO A 234 2.59 8.42 19.44
CA PRO A 234 2.53 9.61 20.29
C PRO A 234 2.08 10.91 19.63
N TYR A 235 2.51 11.18 18.39
CA TYR A 235 2.28 12.47 17.72
C TYR A 235 1.26 12.40 16.57
N ASP A 236 1.08 11.22 15.96
CA ASP A 236 -0.05 10.99 15.05
C ASP A 236 -1.37 11.03 15.84
N GLU A 237 -2.05 12.16 15.82
CA GLU A 237 -3.31 12.36 16.56
C GLU A 237 -4.47 11.50 16.04
N ILE A 238 -4.35 10.94 14.83
CA ILE A 238 -5.40 10.10 14.28
C ILE A 238 -5.21 8.63 14.61
N HIS A 239 -4.00 8.23 15.01
CA HIS A 239 -3.61 6.88 15.40
C HIS A 239 -3.93 5.81 14.35
N HIS A 240 -3.91 6.18 13.06
CA HIS A 240 -4.24 5.27 11.97
C HIS A 240 -2.97 4.60 11.42
N ILE A 241 -3.06 3.30 11.14
CA ILE A 241 -1.90 2.55 10.63
C ILE A 241 -1.50 2.93 9.20
N ASP A 242 -2.44 3.42 8.39
CA ASP A 242 -2.18 3.84 7.01
C ASP A 242 -1.26 5.07 6.89
N MET A 243 -0.97 5.74 8.01
CA MET A 243 -0.02 6.84 8.09
C MET A 243 1.44 6.39 8.18
N HIS A 244 1.71 5.13 8.56
CA HIS A 244 3.08 4.64 8.79
C HIS A 244 3.34 3.19 8.36
N LEU A 245 2.31 2.43 7.97
CA LEU A 245 2.40 1.04 7.56
C LEU A 245 1.54 0.80 6.31
N LYS A 246 2.02 -0.03 5.38
CA LYS A 246 1.20 -0.59 4.30
C LYS A 246 1.62 -2.01 3.96
N LEU A 247 0.67 -2.90 3.70
CA LEU A 247 0.96 -4.21 3.11
C LEU A 247 1.12 -4.07 1.59
N LEU A 248 2.23 -4.57 1.04
CA LEU A 248 2.48 -4.59 -0.42
C LEU A 248 2.01 -5.91 -1.06
N ASP A 249 2.05 -6.99 -0.28
CA ASP A 249 1.57 -8.32 -0.62
C ASP A 249 1.32 -9.12 0.68
N GLU A 250 1.12 -10.43 0.54
CA GLU A 250 0.83 -11.36 1.62
C GLU A 250 1.92 -11.47 2.71
N GLU A 251 3.16 -11.01 2.45
CA GLU A 251 4.29 -11.15 3.38
C GLU A 251 5.18 -9.91 3.51
N THR A 252 4.91 -8.81 2.81
CA THR A 252 5.78 -7.63 2.75
C THR A 252 5.11 -6.39 3.37
N LEU A 253 5.76 -5.84 4.40
CA LEU A 253 5.39 -4.62 5.10
C LEU A 253 6.19 -3.43 4.58
N LEU A 254 5.54 -2.41 4.02
CA LEU A 254 6.12 -1.09 3.80
C LEU A 254 5.97 -0.26 5.08
N VAL A 255 7.07 0.18 5.68
CA VAL A 255 7.09 0.89 6.96
C VAL A 255 7.77 2.23 6.81
N GLY A 256 7.12 3.27 7.32
CA GLY A 256 7.68 4.62 7.38
C GLY A 256 8.93 4.71 8.23
N GLU A 257 9.94 5.39 7.72
CA GLU A 257 11.22 5.57 8.39
C GLU A 257 11.46 7.05 8.67
N TYR A 258 11.63 7.37 9.95
CA TYR A 258 12.09 8.70 10.39
C TYR A 258 13.57 8.64 10.76
N PRO A 259 14.28 9.79 10.78
CA PRO A 259 15.60 9.85 11.38
C PRO A 259 15.60 9.33 12.82
N GLU A 260 16.73 8.78 13.27
CA GLU A 260 16.85 8.17 14.60
C GLU A 260 16.39 9.13 15.71
N GLY A 261 15.43 8.66 16.53
CA GLY A 261 14.91 9.42 17.68
C GLY A 261 13.98 10.59 17.33
N VAL A 262 13.60 10.75 16.06
CA VAL A 262 12.74 11.85 15.59
C VAL A 262 11.29 11.39 15.40
N ALA A 263 10.34 12.27 15.75
CA ALA A 263 8.91 12.05 15.62
C ALA A 263 8.46 10.71 16.22
N ASP A 264 7.50 10.05 15.58
CA ASP A 264 7.00 8.74 15.98
C ASP A 264 7.94 7.59 15.59
N GLY A 265 9.11 7.87 14.99
CA GLY A 265 10.10 6.88 14.57
C GLY A 265 10.36 5.80 15.63
N PRO A 266 10.73 6.15 16.88
CA PRO A 266 10.95 5.16 17.94
C PRO A 266 9.75 4.24 18.18
N GLN A 267 8.52 4.76 18.18
CA GLN A 267 7.33 3.93 18.41
C GLN A 267 7.01 3.05 17.19
N ILE A 268 7.26 3.55 15.98
CA ILE A 268 7.12 2.77 14.73
C ILE A 268 8.09 1.60 14.74
N GLU A 269 9.35 1.78 15.16
CA GLU A 269 10.32 0.69 15.30
C GLU A 269 9.88 -0.35 16.33
N GLU A 270 9.39 0.08 17.49
CA GLU A 270 8.88 -0.83 18.52
C GLU A 270 7.68 -1.65 18.01
N ASN A 271 6.76 -1.00 17.30
CA ASN A 271 5.60 -1.65 16.69
C ASN A 271 6.02 -2.65 15.59
N LEU A 272 7.00 -2.29 14.76
CA LEU A 272 7.57 -3.18 13.76
C LEU A 272 8.23 -4.39 14.41
N GLN A 273 9.09 -4.19 15.41
CA GLN A 273 9.75 -5.28 16.12
C GLN A 273 8.75 -6.20 16.81
N TYR A 274 7.68 -5.63 17.39
CA TYR A 274 6.57 -6.40 17.94
C TYR A 274 5.94 -7.33 16.89
N ILE A 275 5.75 -6.88 15.65
CA ILE A 275 5.25 -7.73 14.57
C ILE A 275 6.25 -8.88 14.29
N LEU A 276 7.52 -8.53 14.05
CA LEU A 276 8.55 -9.49 13.64
C LEU A 276 8.87 -10.55 14.70
N ASP A 277 8.81 -10.20 15.99
CA ASP A 277 9.09 -11.13 17.08
C ASP A 277 7.95 -12.12 17.36
N ASN A 278 6.71 -11.75 17.01
CA ASN A 278 5.52 -12.48 17.46
C ASN A 278 4.75 -13.16 16.32
N TYR A 279 4.95 -12.75 15.07
CA TYR A 279 4.13 -13.19 13.96
C TYR A 279 4.94 -13.51 12.70
N ASN A 280 4.51 -14.58 12.03
CA ASN A 280 4.93 -14.91 10.66
C ASN A 280 3.83 -14.51 9.67
N SER A 281 4.19 -14.35 8.40
CA SER A 281 3.26 -14.17 7.29
C SER A 281 2.30 -15.36 7.15
N VAL A 282 1.32 -15.24 6.26
CA VAL A 282 0.40 -16.34 5.93
C VAL A 282 1.13 -17.60 5.46
N PHE A 283 2.33 -17.46 4.88
CA PHE A 283 3.15 -18.58 4.42
C PHE A 283 3.92 -19.27 5.55
N GLY A 284 3.87 -18.74 6.77
CA GLY A 284 4.56 -19.29 7.93
C GLY A 284 6.03 -18.89 8.03
N THR A 285 6.51 -17.98 7.18
CA THR A 285 7.84 -17.35 7.23
C THR A 285 7.77 -15.96 7.87
N PRO A 286 8.89 -15.40 8.36
CA PRO A 286 8.91 -14.01 8.83
C PRO A 286 8.40 -13.02 7.77
N TYR A 287 7.82 -11.91 8.21
CA TYR A 287 7.48 -10.80 7.31
C TYR A 287 8.75 -10.18 6.73
N LYS A 288 8.68 -9.77 5.46
CA LYS A 288 9.67 -8.91 4.79
C LYS A 288 9.35 -7.45 5.10
N VAL A 289 10.38 -6.62 5.22
CA VAL A 289 10.22 -5.21 5.59
C VAL A 289 10.87 -4.33 4.54
N VAL A 290 10.10 -3.39 4.00
CA VAL A 290 10.55 -2.35 3.09
C VAL A 290 10.46 -1.02 3.83
N ARG A 291 11.60 -0.36 4.02
CA ARG A 291 11.68 0.95 4.67
C ARG A 291 11.45 2.06 3.66
N ILE A 292 10.65 3.05 4.02
CA ILE A 292 10.41 4.24 3.17
C ILE A 292 10.66 5.53 3.97
N PRO A 293 11.73 6.28 3.68
CA PRO A 293 12.05 7.51 4.40
C PRO A 293 10.91 8.53 4.31
N MET A 294 10.41 8.99 5.44
CA MET A 294 9.39 10.03 5.54
C MET A 294 10.06 11.41 5.37
N PRO A 295 9.51 12.32 4.54
CA PRO A 295 10.13 13.60 4.29
C PRO A 295 9.80 14.59 5.41
N PRO A 296 10.72 15.53 5.75
CA PRO A 296 10.37 16.65 6.62
C PRO A 296 9.43 17.62 5.89
N ASP A 297 8.89 18.59 6.61
CA ASP A 297 8.16 19.72 6.03
C ASP A 297 9.09 20.76 5.36
N PHE A 298 8.53 21.89 4.91
CA PHE A 298 9.29 22.96 4.24
C PHE A 298 10.30 23.70 5.15
N GLU A 299 10.21 23.54 6.48
CA GLU A 299 11.12 24.13 7.46
C GLU A 299 12.15 23.10 7.99
N ASP A 300 12.28 21.96 7.30
CA ASP A 300 13.07 20.79 7.72
C ASP A 300 12.64 20.24 9.09
N GLN A 301 11.34 20.33 9.40
CA GLN A 301 10.75 19.86 10.66
C GLN A 301 9.99 18.55 10.47
N TYR A 302 9.92 17.78 11.55
CA TYR A 302 9.07 16.61 11.69
C TYR A 302 8.11 16.84 12.86
N PRO A 303 7.00 16.08 12.94
CA PRO A 303 6.10 16.16 14.08
C PRO A 303 6.84 15.85 15.40
N ASP A 304 6.70 16.69 16.42
CA ASP A 304 7.47 16.61 17.67
C ASP A 304 6.64 16.91 18.95
N GLU A 305 5.46 17.51 18.77
CA GLU A 305 4.39 17.63 19.74
C GLU A 305 3.08 17.29 18.99
N GLY A 306 1.98 16.96 19.68
CA GLY A 306 0.72 16.58 19.01
C GLY A 306 0.36 17.50 17.83
N ALA A 307 -0.15 16.91 16.74
CA ALA A 307 -0.41 17.60 15.48
C ALA A 307 -1.15 18.95 15.65
N GLY A 308 -0.50 20.02 15.23
CA GLY A 308 -1.05 21.36 15.32
C GLY A 308 -0.27 22.37 14.49
N TRP A 309 -0.77 23.61 14.43
CA TRP A 309 -0.22 24.68 13.58
C TRP A 309 1.24 25.11 13.90
N ASN A 310 1.89 24.50 14.89
CA ASN A 310 3.25 24.84 15.33
C ASN A 310 4.20 23.62 15.40
N THR A 311 3.84 22.48 14.80
CA THR A 311 4.71 21.29 14.68
C THR A 311 4.85 20.91 13.21
N GLY A 312 5.87 20.11 12.87
CA GLY A 312 6.12 19.71 11.49
C GLY A 312 4.97 18.89 10.89
N ASP A 313 4.81 18.95 9.57
CA ASP A 313 3.77 18.20 8.85
C ASP A 313 3.96 16.68 8.96
N TYR A 314 2.86 15.94 9.09
CA TYR A 314 2.82 14.47 9.12
C TYR A 314 2.97 13.83 7.73
N ARG A 315 3.94 14.29 6.92
CA ARG A 315 4.15 13.81 5.55
C ARG A 315 4.47 12.31 5.55
N THR A 316 3.73 11.57 4.74
CA THR A 316 3.82 10.11 4.66
C THR A 316 3.74 9.61 3.22
N TYR A 317 4.57 8.63 2.87
CA TYR A 317 4.48 7.91 1.59
C TYR A 317 3.70 6.59 1.68
N THR A 318 3.41 6.10 2.89
CA THR A 318 2.66 4.85 3.11
C THR A 318 1.17 5.03 2.87
N ASN A 319 0.67 6.27 2.90
CA ASN A 319 -0.72 6.62 2.61
C ASN A 319 -1.05 6.60 1.11
N CYS A 320 -0.52 5.59 0.40
CA CYS A 320 -0.76 5.30 -1.00
C CYS A 320 -1.90 4.27 -1.17
N VAL A 321 -2.43 4.15 -2.39
CA VAL A 321 -3.55 3.23 -2.69
C VAL A 321 -3.27 2.37 -3.92
N PHE A 322 -3.60 1.07 -3.83
CA PHE A 322 -3.61 0.16 -4.96
C PHE A 322 -4.90 0.30 -5.78
N ILE A 323 -4.75 0.37 -7.10
CA ILE A 323 -5.86 0.40 -8.07
C ILE A 323 -5.47 -0.51 -9.23
N ASN A 324 -5.78 -1.80 -9.12
CA ASN A 324 -5.37 -2.83 -10.07
C ASN A 324 -3.87 -2.74 -10.42
N LYS A 325 -3.49 -2.20 -11.59
CA LYS A 325 -2.08 -2.11 -12.05
C LYS A 325 -1.41 -0.78 -11.74
N THR A 326 -2.12 0.16 -11.11
CA THR A 326 -1.61 1.48 -10.72
C THR A 326 -1.54 1.61 -9.20
N VAL A 327 -0.50 2.29 -8.70
CA VAL A 327 -0.40 2.72 -7.30
C VAL A 327 -0.28 4.23 -7.26
N LEU A 328 -1.21 4.90 -6.58
CA LEU A 328 -1.18 6.34 -6.38
C LEU A 328 -0.50 6.65 -5.05
N VAL A 329 0.57 7.45 -5.09
CA VAL A 329 1.43 7.74 -3.95
C VAL A 329 1.39 9.25 -3.66
N PRO A 330 1.17 9.68 -2.42
CA PRO A 330 1.29 11.10 -2.08
C PRO A 330 2.74 11.56 -2.28
N VAL A 331 2.93 12.74 -2.86
CA VAL A 331 4.25 13.37 -3.03
C VAL A 331 4.23 14.79 -2.51
N TYR A 332 5.40 15.29 -2.10
CA TYR A 332 5.53 16.54 -1.36
C TYR A 332 6.64 17.42 -1.93
N GLU A 333 7.85 16.88 -2.07
CA GLU A 333 9.03 17.58 -2.55
C GLU A 333 9.94 16.66 -3.36
N GLU A 334 10.24 17.05 -4.61
CA GLU A 334 10.92 16.20 -5.60
C GLU A 334 12.23 15.57 -5.08
N GLN A 335 12.98 16.29 -4.24
CA GLN A 335 14.23 15.83 -3.65
C GLN A 335 14.07 14.58 -2.76
N TYR A 336 12.92 14.42 -2.10
CA TYR A 336 12.59 13.26 -1.28
C TYR A 336 11.73 12.25 -2.06
N ASP A 337 10.78 12.74 -2.85
CA ASP A 337 9.82 11.92 -3.60
C ASP A 337 10.51 10.92 -4.54
N THR A 338 11.62 11.34 -5.16
CA THR A 338 12.38 10.49 -6.11
C THR A 338 12.93 9.23 -5.45
N THR A 339 13.26 9.26 -4.16
CA THR A 339 13.71 8.08 -3.41
C THR A 339 12.53 7.18 -3.06
N ALA A 340 11.45 7.74 -2.52
CA ALA A 340 10.23 6.99 -2.20
C ALA A 340 9.65 6.26 -3.43
N ILE A 341 9.52 6.95 -4.57
CA ILE A 341 9.02 6.35 -5.82
C ILE A 341 9.95 5.23 -6.32
N ARG A 342 11.27 5.38 -6.17
CA ARG A 342 12.23 4.35 -6.57
C ARG A 342 12.13 3.09 -5.71
N ILE A 343 11.96 3.25 -4.39
CA ILE A 343 11.74 2.14 -3.46
C ILE A 343 10.47 1.38 -3.84
N LEU A 344 9.36 2.10 -4.05
CA LEU A 344 8.09 1.47 -4.46
C LEU A 344 8.21 0.75 -5.81
N LYS A 345 8.84 1.36 -6.82
CA LYS A 345 9.03 0.71 -8.12
C LYS A 345 9.92 -0.54 -8.07
N ALA A 346 10.86 -0.60 -7.14
CA ALA A 346 11.70 -1.79 -6.95
C ALA A 346 10.91 -2.97 -6.36
N HIS A 347 9.95 -2.68 -5.47
CA HIS A 347 9.15 -3.69 -4.78
C HIS A 347 7.78 -3.96 -5.45
N LEU A 348 7.37 -3.12 -6.40
CA LEU A 348 6.14 -3.25 -7.17
C LEU A 348 6.44 -3.30 -8.68
N PRO A 349 7.17 -4.32 -9.16
CA PRO A 349 7.53 -4.41 -10.57
C PRO A 349 6.29 -4.47 -11.48
N GLY A 350 6.36 -3.75 -12.60
CA GLY A 350 5.26 -3.61 -13.56
C GLY A 350 4.12 -2.69 -13.12
N TYR A 351 4.05 -2.27 -11.85
CA TYR A 351 3.03 -1.30 -11.42
C TYR A 351 3.33 0.09 -11.97
N ASN A 352 2.28 0.78 -12.39
CA ASN A 352 2.32 2.19 -12.71
C ASN A 352 2.27 3.01 -11.41
N VAL A 353 3.43 3.33 -10.84
CA VAL A 353 3.55 4.16 -9.63
C VAL A 353 3.47 5.65 -10.00
N VAL A 354 2.42 6.32 -9.56
CA VAL A 354 2.10 7.72 -9.90
C VAL A 354 2.06 8.58 -8.64
N GLY A 355 2.86 9.65 -8.62
CA GLY A 355 2.83 10.65 -7.55
C GLY A 355 1.69 11.66 -7.72
N ILE A 356 0.96 11.98 -6.64
CA ILE A 356 -0.01 13.08 -6.58
C ILE A 356 0.39 14.03 -5.45
N GLU A 357 0.52 15.32 -5.78
CA GLU A 357 0.91 16.37 -4.84
C GLU A 357 -0.10 16.47 -3.68
N CYS A 358 0.39 16.42 -2.43
CA CYS A 358 -0.45 16.34 -1.24
C CYS A 358 -0.10 17.36 -0.13
N ASN A 359 0.70 18.40 -0.37
CA ASN A 359 1.03 19.39 0.67
C ASN A 359 -0.22 20.12 1.19
N ASP A 360 -1.24 20.31 0.36
CA ASP A 360 -2.47 21.00 0.76
C ASP A 360 -3.31 20.16 1.76
N ILE A 361 -3.33 18.83 1.61
CA ILE A 361 -4.19 17.94 2.42
C ILE A 361 -3.50 17.44 3.69
N ILE A 362 -2.17 17.30 3.67
CA ILE A 362 -1.42 16.62 4.74
C ILE A 362 -1.49 17.33 6.10
N GLN A 363 -1.71 18.65 6.09
CA GLN A 363 -1.97 19.44 7.31
C GLN A 363 -3.27 19.02 8.03
N SER A 364 -4.10 18.21 7.38
CA SER A 364 -5.28 17.58 7.98
C SER A 364 -5.04 16.13 8.39
N LEU A 365 -3.78 15.68 8.48
CA LEU A 365 -3.39 14.33 8.92
C LEU A 365 -3.93 13.20 8.02
N GLY A 366 -3.99 13.43 6.71
CA GLY A 366 -4.37 12.40 5.75
C GLY A 366 -3.92 12.75 4.35
N ALA A 367 -3.85 11.76 3.47
CA ALA A 367 -3.49 11.94 2.07
C ALA A 367 -4.38 11.08 1.16
N ILE A 368 -3.80 10.42 0.14
CA ILE A 368 -4.54 9.73 -0.93
C ILE A 368 -5.35 8.55 -0.39
N HIS A 369 -4.74 7.70 0.44
CA HIS A 369 -5.41 6.51 0.96
C HIS A 369 -6.63 6.88 1.80
N CYS A 370 -6.54 7.96 2.61
CA CYS A 370 -7.62 8.45 3.46
C CYS A 370 -8.85 8.97 2.69
N ILE A 371 -8.69 9.35 1.41
CA ILE A 371 -9.77 9.93 0.57
C ILE A 371 -10.20 9.01 -0.57
N THR A 372 -9.85 7.73 -0.50
CA THR A 372 -10.21 6.72 -1.48
C THR A 372 -10.75 5.47 -0.80
N LYS A 373 -11.67 4.75 -1.45
CA LYS A 373 -12.14 3.45 -0.97
C LYS A 373 -12.40 2.48 -2.12
N GLU A 374 -11.80 1.31 -2.05
CA GLU A 374 -11.96 0.25 -3.05
C GLU A 374 -13.30 -0.49 -2.93
N ILE A 375 -13.84 -0.91 -4.08
CA ILE A 375 -14.91 -1.92 -4.19
C ILE A 375 -14.33 -3.10 -4.96
N SER A 376 -14.19 -4.23 -4.27
CA SER A 376 -13.57 -5.43 -4.84
C SER A 376 -14.39 -6.03 -5.97
N THR A 377 -13.78 -6.90 -6.77
CA THR A 377 -14.46 -7.48 -7.93
C THR A 377 -15.62 -8.42 -7.56
N ASN A 378 -16.70 -8.43 -8.36
CA ASN A 378 -17.80 -9.39 -8.17
C ASN A 378 -17.50 -10.82 -8.65
N ASP A 379 -16.39 -11.03 -9.35
CA ASP A 379 -15.98 -12.34 -9.88
C ASP A 379 -14.50 -12.62 -9.57
N PRO A 380 -14.14 -12.80 -8.28
CA PRO A 380 -12.75 -12.89 -7.86
C PRO A 380 -12.09 -14.20 -8.30
N LEU A 381 -10.97 -14.08 -9.03
CA LEU A 381 -10.02 -15.17 -9.27
C LEU A 381 -8.75 -14.90 -8.45
N VAL A 382 -8.62 -15.55 -7.30
CA VAL A 382 -7.52 -15.33 -6.37
C VAL A 382 -6.36 -16.25 -6.73
N ILE A 383 -5.16 -15.69 -6.86
CA ILE A 383 -3.89 -16.43 -7.01
C ILE A 383 -2.93 -15.90 -5.94
N THR A 384 -2.61 -16.73 -4.95
CA THR A 384 -1.64 -16.41 -3.89
C THR A 384 -0.48 -17.40 -3.95
N HIS A 385 0.74 -16.89 -3.90
CA HIS A 385 1.96 -17.67 -4.02
C HIS A 385 3.08 -16.99 -3.23
N GLN A 386 3.83 -17.78 -2.46
CA GLN A 386 5.07 -17.30 -1.85
C GLN A 386 6.20 -17.37 -2.88
N PRO A 387 6.84 -16.24 -3.23
CA PRO A 387 7.93 -16.23 -4.18
C PRO A 387 9.07 -17.16 -3.76
N LEU A 388 9.57 -17.96 -4.71
CA LEU A 388 10.77 -18.75 -4.56
C LEU A 388 11.97 -17.88 -4.17
N ALA A 389 12.74 -18.35 -3.19
CA ALA A 389 14.01 -17.74 -2.81
C ALA A 389 15.16 -18.20 -3.74
N ASP A 390 16.26 -17.45 -3.71
CA ASP A 390 17.51 -17.83 -4.35
C ASP A 390 17.98 -19.23 -3.90
N THR A 391 18.63 -19.97 -4.80
CA THR A 391 18.92 -21.39 -4.58
C THR A 391 20.23 -21.86 -5.21
N GLU A 392 20.94 -22.75 -4.51
CA GLU A 392 22.08 -23.49 -5.09
C GLU A 392 21.65 -24.67 -5.97
N ASN A 393 20.35 -25.02 -5.94
CA ASN A 393 19.84 -26.15 -6.71
C ASN A 393 19.86 -25.83 -8.21
N SER A 394 20.81 -26.42 -8.93
CA SER A 394 20.95 -26.32 -10.39
C SER A 394 20.63 -27.64 -11.12
N SER A 395 20.05 -28.62 -10.42
CA SER A 395 19.96 -30.00 -10.91
C SER A 395 18.58 -30.62 -10.84
N SER A 396 17.68 -30.05 -10.04
CA SER A 396 16.30 -30.53 -9.90
C SER A 396 15.31 -29.39 -10.09
N ASP A 397 14.11 -29.73 -10.57
CA ASP A 397 13.07 -28.75 -10.87
C ASP A 397 12.63 -28.00 -9.61
N TYR A 398 12.25 -26.73 -9.80
CA TYR A 398 11.78 -25.85 -8.73
C TYR A 398 10.27 -26.00 -8.57
N VAL A 399 9.85 -26.35 -7.36
CA VAL A 399 8.42 -26.57 -7.06
C VAL A 399 7.75 -25.23 -6.82
N VAL A 400 6.72 -24.92 -7.59
CA VAL A 400 5.90 -23.72 -7.43
C VAL A 400 4.53 -24.13 -6.89
N ASN A 401 4.20 -23.64 -5.68
CA ASN A 401 2.95 -23.93 -5.00
C ASN A 401 2.10 -22.66 -4.89
N SER A 402 0.83 -22.72 -5.28
CA SER A 402 -0.08 -21.56 -5.21
C SER A 402 -1.48 -21.95 -4.76
N TRP A 403 -2.10 -21.12 -3.93
CA TRP A 403 -3.52 -21.18 -3.66
C TRP A 403 -4.27 -20.46 -4.77
N ILE A 404 -5.10 -21.20 -5.53
CA ILE A 404 -5.84 -20.65 -6.68
C ILE A 404 -7.33 -20.96 -6.53
N LEU A 405 -8.14 -19.91 -6.40
CA LEU A 405 -9.54 -20.01 -5.99
C LEU A 405 -10.46 -19.25 -6.94
N HIS A 406 -11.58 -19.88 -7.25
CA HIS A 406 -12.73 -19.27 -7.92
C HIS A 406 -13.98 -20.09 -7.62
N LYS A 407 -15.14 -19.46 -7.48
CA LYS A 407 -16.41 -20.14 -7.12
C LYS A 407 -16.81 -21.25 -8.10
N ASP A 408 -16.54 -21.04 -9.39
CA ASP A 408 -16.82 -22.01 -10.45
C ASP A 408 -15.71 -23.06 -10.61
N GLY A 409 -14.64 -22.99 -9.82
CA GLY A 409 -13.42 -23.79 -9.98
C GLY A 409 -12.50 -23.27 -11.10
N ILE A 410 -11.30 -23.85 -11.16
CA ILE A 410 -10.24 -23.47 -12.10
C ILE A 410 -10.20 -24.49 -13.25
N ASP A 411 -10.20 -24.00 -14.48
CA ASP A 411 -10.07 -24.78 -15.72
C ASP A 411 -8.60 -25.10 -15.99
N VAL A 412 -7.75 -24.07 -16.01
CA VAL A 412 -6.31 -24.20 -16.23
C VAL A 412 -5.54 -23.23 -15.35
N SER A 413 -4.36 -23.69 -14.90
CA SER A 413 -3.36 -22.84 -14.28
C SER A 413 -1.98 -23.16 -14.86
N THR A 414 -1.19 -22.12 -15.09
CA THR A 414 0.07 -22.19 -15.82
C THR A 414 1.10 -21.28 -15.17
N ILE A 415 2.30 -21.79 -14.96
CA ILE A 415 3.47 -20.99 -14.63
C ILE A 415 4.08 -20.53 -15.95
N PHE A 416 4.27 -19.23 -16.10
CA PHE A 416 5.11 -18.67 -17.15
C PHE A 416 6.46 -18.29 -16.56
N TYR A 417 7.55 -18.71 -17.18
CA TYR A 417 8.90 -18.43 -16.70
C TYR A 417 9.87 -18.09 -17.83
N SER A 418 10.87 -17.27 -17.53
CA SER A 418 11.88 -16.79 -18.46
C SER A 418 13.25 -16.71 -17.77
N THR A 419 14.32 -16.79 -18.56
CA THR A 419 15.70 -16.53 -18.10
C THR A 419 16.36 -15.36 -18.83
N ASP A 420 15.63 -14.71 -19.73
CA ASP A 420 16.11 -13.58 -20.54
C ASP A 420 15.12 -12.40 -20.58
N GLY A 421 14.01 -12.49 -19.84
CA GLY A 421 12.92 -11.51 -19.79
C GLY A 421 12.11 -11.35 -21.08
N ILE A 422 12.44 -12.10 -22.13
CA ILE A 422 11.86 -11.93 -23.48
C ILE A 422 11.09 -13.19 -23.89
N ASN A 423 11.68 -14.36 -23.71
CA ASN A 423 11.15 -15.64 -24.16
C ASN A 423 10.52 -16.41 -22.99
N TRP A 424 9.21 -16.24 -22.84
CA TRP A 424 8.43 -16.91 -21.80
C TRP A 424 8.07 -18.34 -22.20
N LEU A 425 8.56 -19.30 -21.42
CA LEU A 425 8.16 -20.70 -21.45
C LEU A 425 6.98 -20.92 -20.50
N SER A 426 6.27 -22.02 -20.64
CA SER A 426 5.13 -22.37 -19.79
C SER A 426 5.23 -23.77 -19.22
N SER A 427 4.68 -23.94 -18.02
CA SER A 427 4.54 -25.23 -17.32
C SER A 427 3.17 -25.29 -16.67
N GLU A 428 2.41 -26.35 -16.94
CA GLU A 428 1.07 -26.53 -16.34
C GLU A 428 1.17 -26.79 -14.84
N MET A 429 0.22 -26.24 -14.08
CA MET A 429 0.02 -26.55 -12.68
C MET A 429 -1.12 -27.56 -12.53
N VAL A 430 -1.00 -28.46 -11.57
CA VAL A 430 -2.03 -29.46 -11.24
C VAL A 430 -2.55 -29.24 -9.83
N LEU A 431 -3.85 -29.43 -9.62
CA LEU A 431 -4.45 -29.40 -8.29
C LEU A 431 -3.95 -30.60 -7.47
N THR A 432 -3.16 -30.33 -6.43
CA THR A 432 -2.56 -31.34 -5.56
C THR A 432 -3.31 -31.52 -4.24
N ASP A 433 -3.97 -30.46 -3.75
CA ASP A 433 -4.87 -30.53 -2.60
C ASP A 433 -6.16 -29.72 -2.86
N ALA A 434 -7.26 -30.42 -3.08
CA ALA A 434 -8.56 -29.82 -3.34
C ALA A 434 -9.18 -29.14 -2.11
N ALA A 435 -8.80 -29.52 -0.88
CA ALA A 435 -9.32 -28.90 0.34
C ALA A 435 -8.66 -27.54 0.60
N LEU A 436 -7.39 -27.39 0.21
CA LEU A 436 -6.62 -26.15 0.34
C LEU A 436 -6.61 -25.30 -0.93
N ASN A 437 -7.24 -25.77 -2.02
CA ASN A 437 -7.10 -25.18 -3.36
C ASN A 437 -5.62 -25.02 -3.77
N LEU A 438 -4.79 -25.99 -3.41
CA LEU A 438 -3.35 -25.95 -3.67
C LEU A 438 -3.04 -26.52 -5.05
N TRP A 439 -2.46 -25.67 -5.89
CA TRP A 439 -1.95 -26.02 -7.22
C TRP A 439 -0.44 -26.09 -7.17
N THR A 440 0.13 -27.12 -7.78
CA THR A 440 1.56 -27.34 -7.86
C THR A 440 2.00 -27.48 -9.31
N GLY A 441 3.01 -26.73 -9.71
CA GLY A 441 3.72 -26.92 -10.97
C GLY A 441 5.23 -26.85 -10.75
N TYR A 442 5.98 -26.97 -11.83
CA TYR A 442 7.43 -27.07 -11.77
C TYR A 442 8.08 -26.18 -12.82
N ILE A 443 9.07 -25.39 -12.42
CA ILE A 443 10.00 -24.75 -13.34
C ILE A 443 11.20 -25.70 -13.50
N PRO A 444 11.55 -26.12 -14.73
CA PRO A 444 12.70 -27.00 -14.95
C PRO A 444 14.00 -26.41 -14.41
N ALA A 445 14.89 -27.28 -13.92
CA ALA A 445 16.20 -26.87 -13.40
C ALA A 445 16.96 -25.95 -14.38
N GLN A 446 17.55 -24.88 -13.86
CA GLN A 446 18.34 -23.91 -14.63
C GLN A 446 19.82 -24.01 -14.29
N PRO A 447 20.73 -23.65 -15.22
CA PRO A 447 22.17 -23.66 -14.95
C PRO A 447 22.54 -22.61 -13.89
N MET A 448 23.65 -22.85 -13.18
CA MET A 448 24.22 -21.85 -12.26
C MET A 448 24.50 -20.52 -12.98
N GLY A 449 24.23 -19.41 -12.30
CA GLY A 449 24.28 -18.05 -12.81
C GLY A 449 22.98 -17.55 -13.45
N SER A 450 21.92 -18.37 -13.51
CA SER A 450 20.63 -17.96 -14.08
C SER A 450 19.87 -17.04 -13.14
N LEU A 451 19.24 -16.00 -13.69
CA LEU A 451 18.13 -15.28 -13.07
C LEU A 451 16.86 -15.82 -13.71
N VAL A 452 15.97 -16.39 -12.91
CA VAL A 452 14.69 -16.92 -13.36
C VAL A 452 13.60 -15.93 -12.99
N GLU A 453 12.86 -15.45 -13.97
CA GLU A 453 11.70 -14.57 -13.80
C GLU A 453 10.43 -15.39 -14.07
N TYR A 454 9.40 -15.26 -13.26
CA TYR A 454 8.17 -16.05 -13.41
C TYR A 454 6.93 -15.37 -12.85
N TYR A 455 5.76 -15.77 -13.37
CA TYR A 455 4.44 -15.39 -12.87
C TYR A 455 3.47 -16.56 -13.06
N ILE A 456 2.32 -16.50 -12.39
CA ILE A 456 1.28 -17.52 -12.47
C ILE A 456 0.07 -16.94 -13.20
N TYR A 457 -0.46 -17.70 -14.14
CA TYR A 457 -1.73 -17.47 -14.82
C TYR A 457 -2.75 -18.50 -14.35
N ALA A 458 -4.01 -18.09 -14.23
CA ALA A 458 -5.12 -19.01 -14.07
C ALA A 458 -6.36 -18.55 -14.83
N LYS A 459 -7.18 -19.53 -15.20
CA LYS A 459 -8.48 -19.35 -15.83
C LYS A 459 -9.53 -20.17 -15.12
N ALA A 460 -10.64 -19.55 -14.74
CA ALA A 460 -11.79 -20.22 -14.17
C ALA A 460 -12.66 -20.92 -15.22
N ASN A 461 -13.50 -21.86 -14.76
CA ASN A 461 -14.46 -22.57 -15.61
C ASN A 461 -15.52 -21.66 -16.27
N ASN A 462 -15.77 -20.47 -15.70
CA ASN A 462 -16.65 -19.46 -16.31
C ASN A 462 -15.95 -18.58 -17.38
N GLY A 463 -14.63 -18.74 -17.54
CA GLY A 463 -13.82 -17.99 -18.48
C GLY A 463 -13.09 -16.77 -17.91
N LYS A 464 -13.26 -16.42 -16.63
CA LYS A 464 -12.46 -15.38 -15.95
C LYS A 464 -10.99 -15.78 -15.96
N GLU A 465 -10.12 -14.82 -16.28
CA GLU A 465 -8.67 -15.02 -16.35
C GLU A 465 -7.98 -14.01 -15.44
N GLN A 466 -6.87 -14.40 -14.80
CA GLN A 466 -6.04 -13.51 -14.00
C GLN A 466 -4.59 -13.98 -14.02
N VAL A 467 -3.69 -13.04 -13.71
CA VAL A 467 -2.27 -13.29 -13.49
C VAL A 467 -1.84 -12.76 -12.12
N ARG A 468 -0.82 -13.38 -11.53
CA ARG A 468 -0.13 -12.86 -10.34
C ARG A 468 1.38 -12.86 -10.58
N PRO A 469 2.07 -11.70 -10.42
CA PRO A 469 1.52 -10.37 -10.12
C PRO A 469 0.51 -9.86 -11.17
N ILE A 470 -0.43 -8.99 -10.78
CA ILE A 470 -1.52 -8.49 -11.67
C ILE A 470 -0.97 -7.69 -12.87
N THR A 471 0.27 -7.23 -12.75
CA THR A 471 1.03 -6.47 -13.75
C THR A 471 1.82 -7.36 -14.70
N ALA A 472 1.74 -8.69 -14.58
CA ALA A 472 2.45 -9.60 -15.48
C ALA A 472 2.05 -9.40 -16.96
N PRO A 473 2.99 -9.57 -17.91
CA PRO A 473 4.37 -10.06 -17.71
C PRO A 473 5.38 -8.96 -17.30
N ASP A 474 4.97 -7.69 -17.22
CA ASP A 474 5.88 -6.59 -16.85
C ASP A 474 6.26 -6.65 -15.36
N GLY A 475 5.35 -7.14 -14.52
CA GLY A 475 5.63 -7.55 -13.15
C GLY A 475 5.80 -9.06 -13.02
N PHE A 476 6.79 -9.48 -12.24
CA PHE A 476 7.13 -10.88 -12.05
C PHE A 476 7.86 -11.09 -10.72
N TRP A 477 7.87 -12.33 -10.26
CA TRP A 477 8.79 -12.78 -9.23
C TRP A 477 10.09 -13.25 -9.86
N HIS A 478 11.18 -13.26 -9.09
CA HIS A 478 12.43 -13.81 -9.57
C HIS A 478 13.22 -14.52 -8.48
N PHE A 479 14.10 -15.43 -8.90
CA PHE A 479 15.12 -16.04 -8.03
C PHE A 479 16.38 -16.36 -8.84
N ARG A 480 17.53 -16.41 -8.18
CA ARG A 480 18.83 -16.76 -8.75
C ARG A 480 19.15 -18.22 -8.48
N VAL A 481 19.83 -18.83 -9.45
CA VAL A 481 20.33 -20.21 -9.35
C VAL A 481 21.86 -20.17 -9.32
N GLY A 482 22.50 -20.72 -8.30
CA GLY A 482 23.95 -20.79 -8.20
C GLY A 482 24.49 -20.39 -6.84
N GLU A 483 25.73 -19.91 -6.80
CA GLU A 483 26.37 -19.46 -5.56
C GLU A 483 25.41 -18.46 -4.89
N ILE A 484 24.84 -18.89 -3.76
CA ILE A 484 24.18 -17.99 -2.83
C ILE A 484 25.31 -17.11 -2.37
N LEU A 485 25.54 -16.00 -3.08
CA LEU A 485 26.01 -14.80 -2.40
C LEU A 485 25.06 -14.72 -1.22
N ALA A 486 25.58 -14.89 -0.01
CA ALA A 486 24.77 -14.66 1.18
C ALA A 486 23.92 -13.44 0.87
N GLU A 487 22.60 -13.58 0.92
CA GLU A 487 21.72 -12.43 0.82
C GLU A 487 22.18 -11.49 1.94
N ILE A 488 23.08 -10.57 1.60
CA ILE A 488 22.85 -9.16 1.83
C ILE A 488 21.57 -8.95 1.03
N SER A 489 20.44 -9.13 1.72
CA SER A 489 19.15 -8.73 1.18
C SER A 489 19.32 -7.33 0.60
N THR A 490 18.48 -6.93 -0.34
CA THR A 490 18.32 -5.51 -0.61
C THR A 490 17.96 -4.70 0.65
N ASP A 491 17.67 -5.35 1.78
CA ASP A 491 17.46 -4.75 3.10
C ASP A 491 18.80 -4.40 3.80
N ASP A 492 19.90 -5.12 3.56
CA ASP A 492 21.25 -4.74 4.04
C ASP A 492 21.91 -3.67 3.14
N PHE A 493 21.26 -3.23 2.05
CA PHE A 493 21.75 -2.10 1.23
C PHE A 493 21.54 -0.74 1.91
N LEU A 494 20.88 -0.69 3.07
CA LEU A 494 20.51 0.55 3.76
C LEU A 494 21.61 1.14 4.64
N ASP A 495 22.67 0.39 5.00
CA ASP A 495 23.74 0.96 5.84
C ASP A 495 24.65 1.93 5.08
N ILE A 496 24.62 1.92 3.74
CA ILE A 496 25.42 2.83 2.92
C ILE A 496 24.54 3.56 1.90
N ALA A 497 24.15 4.79 2.20
CA ALA A 497 23.47 5.65 1.23
C ALA A 497 24.46 6.06 0.12
N PHE A 498 24.19 5.71 -1.13
CA PHE A 498 25.04 6.09 -2.26
C PHE A 498 24.27 6.87 -3.34
N ASN A 499 24.97 7.81 -3.98
CA ASN A 499 24.42 8.61 -5.06
C ASN A 499 25.49 8.87 -6.13
N VAL A 500 25.10 8.76 -7.41
CA VAL A 500 25.96 9.06 -8.55
C VAL A 500 25.28 10.13 -9.41
N TYR A 501 25.88 11.31 -9.51
CA TYR A 501 25.31 12.44 -10.23
C TYR A 501 26.37 13.33 -10.87
N PRO A 502 26.07 14.06 -11.95
CA PRO A 502 24.93 13.84 -12.82
C PRO A 502 25.07 12.53 -13.61
N ASN A 503 23.96 11.85 -13.88
CA ASN A 503 23.92 10.67 -14.74
C ASN A 503 22.65 10.75 -15.62
N PRO A 504 22.76 11.10 -16.92
CA PRO A 504 23.97 11.11 -17.75
C PRO A 504 25.01 12.20 -17.40
N VAL A 505 26.30 11.86 -17.54
CA VAL A 505 27.44 12.74 -17.25
C VAL A 505 28.06 13.33 -18.52
N VAL A 506 28.48 14.60 -18.47
CA VAL A 506 29.26 15.25 -19.53
C VAL A 506 30.73 15.38 -19.13
N ASP A 507 31.03 16.07 -18.04
CA ASP A 507 32.42 16.41 -17.70
C ASP A 507 32.91 15.68 -16.44
N ASN A 508 32.19 15.80 -15.33
CA ASN A 508 32.58 15.25 -14.05
C ASN A 508 31.44 14.43 -13.46
N LEU A 509 31.76 13.23 -12.99
CA LEU A 509 30.85 12.35 -12.27
C LEU A 509 31.15 12.45 -10.78
N HIS A 510 30.15 12.78 -9.98
CA HIS A 510 30.23 12.72 -8.53
C HIS A 510 29.71 11.38 -8.05
N PHE A 511 30.48 10.72 -7.20
CA PHE A 511 30.07 9.54 -6.46
C PHE A 511 30.14 9.87 -4.98
N TYR A 512 28.97 9.90 -4.34
CA TYR A 512 28.82 10.08 -2.91
C TYR A 512 28.41 8.75 -2.29
N ALA A 513 28.99 8.43 -1.14
CA ALA A 513 28.54 7.34 -0.29
C ALA A 513 28.68 7.76 1.18
N SER A 514 27.70 7.43 2.02
CA SER A 514 27.74 7.66 3.47
C SER A 514 27.28 6.42 4.20
N SER A 515 27.89 6.16 5.34
CA SER A 515 27.65 4.99 6.19
C SER A 515 27.65 5.39 7.66
N ASP A 516 26.73 4.83 8.43
CA ASP A 516 26.68 5.05 9.89
C ASP A 516 27.87 4.39 10.60
N ASP A 517 28.37 3.29 10.03
CA ASP A 517 29.57 2.60 10.48
C ASP A 517 30.83 3.00 9.70
N PHE A 518 31.99 2.82 10.35
CA PHE A 518 33.29 3.06 9.74
C PHE A 518 33.65 1.92 8.77
N ILE A 519 33.57 2.18 7.46
CA ILE A 519 33.76 1.19 6.40
C ILE A 519 35.02 1.47 5.57
N GLU A 520 35.47 0.50 4.80
CA GLU A 520 36.48 0.67 3.73
C GLU A 520 35.77 0.65 2.38
N LEU A 521 35.87 1.70 1.57
CA LEU A 521 35.16 1.83 0.29
C LEU A 521 36.13 2.05 -0.86
N GLY A 522 36.07 1.18 -1.86
CA GLY A 522 36.75 1.32 -3.16
C GLY A 522 35.78 1.18 -4.32
N PHE A 523 36.19 1.58 -5.54
CA PHE A 523 35.38 1.34 -6.73
C PHE A 523 36.19 1.25 -8.02
N VAL A 524 35.57 0.69 -9.06
CA VAL A 524 36.09 0.64 -10.42
C VAL A 524 35.02 1.12 -11.40
N ILE A 525 35.44 1.72 -12.50
CA ILE A 525 34.59 1.93 -13.66
C ILE A 525 35.05 0.99 -14.75
N LYS A 526 34.10 0.25 -15.33
CA LYS A 526 34.30 -0.66 -16.45
C LYS A 526 33.55 -0.16 -17.67
N ASP A 527 34.09 -0.40 -18.85
CA ASP A 527 33.33 -0.26 -20.09
C ASP A 527 32.37 -1.44 -20.32
N ILE A 528 31.56 -1.39 -21.38
CA ILE A 528 30.62 -2.46 -21.73
C ILE A 528 31.27 -3.82 -22.04
N THR A 529 32.57 -3.86 -22.28
CA THR A 529 33.32 -5.11 -22.50
C THR A 529 33.86 -5.70 -21.20
N GLY A 530 33.65 -5.01 -20.07
CA GLY A 530 34.15 -5.37 -18.75
C GLY A 530 35.58 -4.90 -18.48
N GLN A 531 36.19 -4.13 -19.39
CA GLN A 531 37.54 -3.59 -19.18
C GLN A 531 37.49 -2.46 -18.15
N ILE A 532 38.33 -2.56 -17.10
CA ILE A 532 38.49 -1.49 -16.11
C ILE A 532 39.21 -0.31 -16.74
N ILE A 533 38.58 0.85 -16.70
CA ILE A 533 39.09 2.12 -17.26
C ILE A 533 39.40 3.16 -16.18
N TYR A 534 38.86 2.98 -14.97
CA TYR A 534 39.17 3.78 -13.80
C TYR A 534 39.09 2.92 -12.55
N GLN A 535 39.95 3.18 -11.58
CA GLN A 535 39.96 2.47 -10.30
C GLN A 535 40.32 3.44 -9.18
N GLN A 536 39.48 3.44 -8.16
CA GLN A 536 39.71 4.05 -6.87
C GLN A 536 39.99 2.94 -5.85
N PRO A 537 41.18 2.91 -5.22
CA PRO A 537 41.48 1.99 -4.12
C PRO A 537 40.57 2.25 -2.91
N GLU A 538 40.44 1.23 -2.06
CA GLU A 538 39.74 1.32 -0.79
C GLU A 538 40.32 2.43 0.11
N ILE A 539 39.42 3.24 0.65
CA ILE A 539 39.72 4.22 1.70
C ILE A 539 38.74 4.02 2.86
N SER A 540 39.19 4.23 4.09
CA SER A 540 38.36 4.03 5.27
C SER A 540 37.69 5.33 5.73
N GLY A 541 36.41 5.28 6.13
CA GLY A 541 35.65 6.44 6.56
C GLY A 541 34.16 6.14 6.77
N THR A 542 33.40 7.18 7.12
CA THR A 542 31.92 7.17 7.20
C THR A 542 31.29 8.01 6.09
N ASP A 543 32.02 9.00 5.55
CA ASP A 543 31.59 9.86 4.44
C ASP A 543 32.61 9.82 3.30
N PHE A 544 32.12 9.57 2.09
CA PHE A 544 32.94 9.43 0.90
C PHE A 544 32.41 10.32 -0.21
N ASN A 545 33.29 11.17 -0.75
CA ASN A 545 32.95 12.05 -1.86
C ASN A 545 34.05 12.02 -2.92
N PHE A 546 33.74 11.44 -4.07
CA PHE A 546 34.65 11.29 -5.19
C PHE A 546 34.20 12.12 -6.37
N ASN A 547 35.14 12.84 -6.97
CA ASN A 547 34.94 13.56 -8.21
C ASN A 547 35.78 12.89 -9.31
N ILE A 548 35.10 12.29 -10.27
CA ILE A 548 35.70 11.47 -11.31
C ILE A 548 35.67 12.27 -12.62
N PRO A 549 36.84 12.66 -13.17
CA PRO A 549 36.92 13.40 -14.42
C PRO A 549 36.60 12.46 -15.60
N MET A 550 35.47 12.69 -16.24
CA MET A 550 34.94 11.88 -17.33
C MET A 550 35.25 12.47 -18.71
N GLN A 551 35.95 13.60 -18.82
CA GLN A 551 36.19 14.29 -20.10
C GLN A 551 37.00 13.44 -21.10
N THR A 552 37.83 12.53 -20.61
CA THR A 552 38.66 11.64 -21.43
C THR A 552 37.96 10.33 -21.80
N PHE A 553 36.77 10.08 -21.26
CA PHE A 553 36.00 8.86 -21.51
C PHE A 553 35.19 9.06 -22.80
N PRO A 554 35.24 8.11 -23.76
CA PRO A 554 34.35 8.12 -24.91
C PRO A 554 32.87 8.17 -24.51
N SER A 555 32.00 8.78 -25.31
CA SER A 555 30.56 8.69 -25.12
C SER A 555 30.10 7.23 -25.15
N GLY A 556 29.25 6.82 -24.21
CA GLY A 556 28.85 5.42 -24.06
C GLY A 556 28.33 5.06 -22.68
N ASN A 557 28.00 3.77 -22.51
CA ASN A 557 27.60 3.21 -21.23
C ASN A 557 28.82 2.65 -20.48
N TYR A 558 28.84 2.86 -19.17
CA TYR A 558 29.86 2.36 -18.27
C TYR A 558 29.19 1.73 -17.05
N LEU A 559 29.93 0.87 -16.35
CA LEU A 559 29.52 0.24 -15.11
C LEU A 559 30.46 0.71 -14.00
N LEU A 560 29.95 1.51 -13.06
CA LEU A 560 30.64 1.84 -11.83
C LEU A 560 30.34 0.74 -10.82
N GLN A 561 31.33 -0.08 -10.49
CA GLN A 561 31.22 -1.13 -9.49
C GLN A 561 32.00 -0.73 -8.25
N TYR A 562 31.33 -0.51 -7.12
CA TYR A 562 31.99 -0.25 -5.84
C TYR A 562 32.04 -1.51 -4.98
N TYR A 563 32.99 -1.51 -4.04
CA TYR A 563 33.25 -2.61 -3.13
C TYR A 563 33.59 -2.09 -1.74
N SER A 564 33.04 -2.75 -0.72
CA SER A 564 33.34 -2.49 0.69
C SER A 564 33.30 -3.81 1.46
N GLY A 565 34.46 -4.28 1.93
CA GLY A 565 34.57 -5.61 2.53
C GLY A 565 34.14 -6.73 1.56
N ASN A 566 33.10 -7.48 1.92
CA ASN A 566 32.52 -8.51 1.04
C ASN A 566 31.39 -7.97 0.15
N THR A 567 31.01 -6.71 0.30
CA THR A 567 29.89 -6.09 -0.42
C THR A 567 30.35 -5.54 -1.75
N THR A 568 29.60 -5.82 -2.83
CA THR A 568 29.82 -5.21 -4.15
C THR A 568 28.50 -4.80 -4.77
N ALA A 569 28.42 -3.60 -5.34
CA ALA A 569 27.27 -3.19 -6.14
C ALA A 569 27.70 -2.46 -7.41
N THR A 570 26.79 -2.39 -8.39
CA THR A 570 27.07 -1.85 -9.72
C THR A 570 26.01 -0.84 -10.14
N ILE A 571 26.46 0.33 -10.58
CA ILE A 571 25.63 1.43 -11.07
C ILE A 571 25.96 1.67 -12.55
N LYS A 572 24.94 1.76 -13.40
CA LYS A 572 25.11 2.14 -14.80
C LYS A 572 25.35 3.64 -14.92
N VAL A 573 26.43 4.04 -15.58
CA VAL A 573 26.77 5.45 -15.86
C VAL A 573 26.71 5.70 -17.36
N VAL A 574 26.01 6.75 -17.78
CA VAL A 574 25.89 7.15 -19.19
C VAL A 574 26.75 8.38 -19.43
N LYS A 575 27.80 8.27 -20.25
CA LYS A 575 28.59 9.41 -20.72
C LYS A 575 27.99 9.93 -22.03
N LEU A 576 27.58 11.20 -22.04
CA LEU A 576 27.14 11.89 -23.24
C LEU A 576 28.32 12.30 -24.13
#